data_AF-A0A8A2VCR6-F1
#
_entry.id   AF-A0A8A2VCR6-F1
#
_cell.length_a   1.000
_cell.length_b   1.000
_cell.length_c   1.000
_cell.angle_alpha   90.00
_cell.angle_beta   90.00
_cell.angle_gamma   90.00
#
_symmetry.space_group_name_H-M   'P 1'
#
loop_
_entity.id
_entity.type
_entity.pdbx_description
1 polymer ?
#
loop_
_entity_poly.entity_id
_entity_poly.type
_entity_poly.pdbx_seq_one_letter_code
_entity_poly.pdbx_strand_id
1 'polypeptide(L)'
;MSNDKNGSTDSNSRFGRRTLLVGAGGAAIGVSGIAGAGSALAGEGDDGTGKGAHADGTDTEADTATTQFQGVYHNEAVLWDHDMDMAFTNRMRLAADPAGGDRVGIVHVTSDGQESSDYAVSGIDLRAADLSLGDISDVGFTYDYFKGERASYKVPDEVFLILQTTDGEIAVTYRKEDTEQTGTWETRDVSSELTAGGWREFGVDAGDIDVEDEQVRVTAETIGNNIMALREQDHYENVLDRFGAETSVLAVAIGNGSVDGVVSDAYFNNVQIGETTYTVPATVSMDPTVTSQRGRGGGRVTVSLTFTDDQYGLSADDIDPESVRIAPYSSFGPPIPGTGDPSDVALAEDASVSGDALEAEFVPGQIQRLVRGNRPTTVLVFGGFEDEPYRFVGVAELEGPGGGN
;
A
#
# COMPACT_ATOMS: atom_id res chain seq x y z
N MET A 1 -17.50 -38.71 -40.70
CA MET A 1 -16.48 -39.38 -39.87
C MET A 1 -15.28 -38.41 -39.84
N SER A 2 -15.01 -37.61 -38.82
CA SER A 2 -15.52 -37.58 -37.42
C SER A 2 -15.23 -38.89 -36.66
N ASN A 3 -14.77 -38.93 -35.39
CA ASN A 3 -14.39 -37.96 -34.32
C ASN A 3 -13.07 -38.50 -33.67
N ASP A 4 -12.23 -37.82 -32.89
CA ASP A 4 -12.00 -36.43 -32.40
C ASP A 4 -10.47 -36.31 -32.08
N LYS A 5 -9.78 -35.20 -31.75
CA LYS A 5 -10.00 -33.91 -31.05
C LYS A 5 -9.70 -33.93 -29.51
N ASN A 6 -9.14 -32.82 -29.02
CA ASN A 6 -8.82 -32.39 -27.64
C ASN A 6 -7.68 -33.07 -26.85
N GLY A 7 -6.69 -32.24 -26.52
CA GLY A 7 -5.99 -32.24 -25.23
C GLY A 7 -5.64 -30.78 -24.89
N SER A 8 -6.38 -30.16 -23.98
CA SER A 8 -6.00 -28.89 -23.35
C SER A 8 -5.33 -29.18 -22.00
N THR A 9 -4.39 -28.32 -21.62
CA THR A 9 -3.81 -28.28 -20.28
C THR A 9 -4.15 -26.94 -19.66
N ASP A 10 -5.40 -26.82 -19.23
CA ASP A 10 -5.90 -25.65 -18.52
C ASP A 10 -5.40 -25.71 -17.06
N SER A 11 -4.36 -24.94 -16.74
CA SER A 11 -3.73 -24.89 -15.41
C SER A 11 -4.13 -23.63 -14.64
N ASN A 12 -5.44 -23.41 -14.46
CA ASN A 12 -5.96 -22.31 -13.64
C ASN A 12 -5.64 -22.53 -12.14
N SER A 13 -4.50 -22.03 -11.68
CA SER A 13 -4.05 -22.03 -10.29
C SER A 13 -4.74 -20.94 -9.46
N ARG A 14 -6.04 -21.09 -9.17
CA ARG A 14 -6.72 -20.24 -8.18
C ARG A 14 -6.29 -20.60 -6.75
N PHE A 15 -5.70 -19.63 -6.04
CA PHE A 15 -5.13 -19.81 -4.70
C PHE A 15 -6.17 -19.66 -3.58
N GLY A 16 -6.98 -20.70 -3.34
CA GLY A 16 -7.97 -20.69 -2.26
C GLY A 16 -7.35 -20.64 -0.85
N ARG A 17 -7.81 -19.68 -0.01
CA ARG A 17 -7.32 -19.40 1.36
C ARG A 17 -7.03 -20.67 2.20
N ARG A 18 -5.76 -20.84 2.60
CA ARG A 18 -5.32 -21.72 3.72
C ARG A 18 -4.26 -21.07 4.59
N THR A 19 -4.53 -19.85 5.06
CA THR A 19 -3.69 -19.11 5.99
C THR A 19 -3.62 -19.81 7.35
N LEU A 20 -2.63 -20.70 7.52
CA LEU A 20 -2.26 -21.29 8.80
C LEU A 20 -0.91 -20.70 9.19
N LEU A 21 -0.94 -19.51 9.81
CA LEU A 21 0.22 -18.68 10.10
C LEU A 21 1.11 -19.32 11.19
N VAL A 22 1.98 -20.25 10.78
CA VAL A 22 2.97 -20.89 11.66
C VAL A 22 4.30 -20.14 11.54
N GLY A 23 4.51 -19.14 12.41
CA GLY A 23 5.79 -18.44 12.52
C GLY A 23 6.94 -19.41 12.80
N ALA A 24 7.88 -19.51 11.87
CA ALA A 24 8.90 -20.56 11.86
C ALA A 24 10.21 -20.13 12.54
N GLY A 25 10.25 -20.22 13.87
CA GLY A 25 11.49 -20.16 14.65
C GLY A 25 11.64 -18.88 15.51
N GLY A 26 11.99 -18.98 16.80
CA GLY A 26 12.08 -20.22 17.58
C GLY A 26 12.60 -20.04 19.00
N ALA A 27 11.94 -20.69 19.97
CA ALA A 27 12.47 -20.91 21.32
C ALA A 27 11.95 -22.26 21.85
N ALA A 28 12.83 -23.25 22.00
CA ALA A 28 12.44 -24.59 22.43
C ALA A 28 12.32 -24.69 23.96
N ILE A 29 11.10 -24.81 24.48
CA ILE A 29 10.82 -25.21 25.87
C ILE A 29 9.86 -26.40 25.82
N GLY A 30 10.26 -27.51 26.46
CA GLY A 30 9.58 -28.81 26.30
C GLY A 30 8.24 -28.92 27.03
N VAL A 31 7.22 -29.39 26.33
CA VAL A 31 5.89 -29.67 26.91
C VAL A 31 5.80 -31.13 27.38
N SER A 32 5.83 -31.32 28.69
CA SER A 32 5.32 -32.53 29.33
C SER A 32 3.80 -32.55 29.23
N GLY A 33 3.23 -33.43 28.40
CA GLY A 33 1.78 -33.49 28.21
C GLY A 33 1.01 -34.10 29.39
N ILE A 34 -0.27 -33.76 29.50
CA ILE A 34 -1.30 -34.49 30.26
C ILE A 34 -2.64 -34.34 29.52
N ALA A 35 -3.53 -35.32 29.65
CA ALA A 35 -4.82 -35.36 28.94
C ALA A 35 -5.82 -34.33 29.48
N GLY A 36 -6.77 -33.93 28.64
CA GLY A 36 -7.83 -32.99 29.00
C GLY A 36 -9.01 -33.61 29.75
N ALA A 37 -9.91 -32.75 30.23
CA ALA A 37 -11.25 -33.11 30.68
C ALA A 37 -12.21 -31.99 30.27
N GLY A 38 -13.37 -32.34 29.71
CA GLY A 38 -14.45 -31.38 29.48
C GLY A 38 -15.36 -31.28 30.71
N SER A 39 -16.02 -30.14 30.87
CA SER A 39 -17.16 -29.97 31.78
C SER A 39 -18.18 -29.03 31.16
N ALA A 40 -19.36 -29.56 30.83
CA ALA A 40 -20.57 -28.77 30.71
C ALA A 40 -21.29 -28.77 32.06
N LEU A 41 -21.84 -27.62 32.46
CA LEU A 41 -22.94 -27.54 33.43
C LEU A 41 -23.69 -26.22 33.21
N ALA A 42 -24.98 -26.20 33.56
CA ALA A 42 -25.91 -25.15 33.16
C ALA A 42 -26.25 -24.16 34.29
N GLY A 43 -26.87 -23.04 33.93
CA GLY A 43 -27.54 -22.10 34.83
C GLY A 43 -28.58 -21.28 34.05
N GLU A 44 -29.81 -21.21 34.56
CA GLU A 44 -30.97 -20.53 33.96
C GLU A 44 -31.33 -19.24 34.73
N GLY A 45 -32.10 -18.34 34.09
CA GLY A 45 -32.66 -17.11 34.68
C GLY A 45 -32.06 -15.82 34.10
N ASP A 46 -32.78 -14.70 34.01
CA ASP A 46 -34.18 -14.42 34.37
C ASP A 46 -34.72 -13.26 33.50
N ASP A 47 -36.05 -13.08 33.43
CA ASP A 47 -36.70 -12.09 32.54
C ASP A 47 -36.58 -10.63 33.05
N GLY A 48 -36.32 -9.69 32.14
CA GLY A 48 -36.00 -8.29 32.50
C GLY A 48 -36.42 -7.22 31.49
N THR A 49 -37.72 -7.11 31.14
CA THR A 49 -38.21 -6.11 30.18
C THR A 49 -38.17 -4.67 30.73
N GLY A 50 -37.07 -3.94 30.51
CA GLY A 50 -36.90 -2.53 30.89
C GLY A 50 -36.91 -1.55 29.72
N LYS A 51 -38.04 -0.85 29.50
CA LYS A 51 -38.07 0.28 28.55
C LYS A 51 -37.40 1.53 29.16
N GLY A 52 -36.17 1.82 28.75
CA GLY A 52 -35.51 3.10 28.98
C GLY A 52 -35.18 3.78 27.66
N ALA A 53 -35.92 4.82 27.29
CA ALA A 53 -35.59 5.64 26.14
C ALA A 53 -34.51 6.65 26.52
N HIS A 54 -33.32 6.53 25.93
CA HIS A 54 -32.30 7.58 25.94
C HIS A 54 -32.09 8.10 24.51
N ALA A 55 -31.61 9.33 24.42
CA ALA A 55 -31.68 10.14 23.22
C ALA A 55 -30.86 9.53 22.06
N ASP A 56 -31.53 9.42 20.92
CA ASP A 56 -30.91 9.45 19.59
C ASP A 56 -30.02 10.72 19.49
N GLY A 57 -28.77 10.54 19.07
CA GLY A 57 -27.68 11.42 19.46
C GLY A 57 -26.40 11.27 18.65
N THR A 58 -26.53 11.28 17.32
CA THR A 58 -25.46 11.57 16.34
C THR A 58 -24.20 10.71 16.42
N ASP A 59 -24.30 9.41 16.10
CA ASP A 59 -23.16 8.62 15.61
C ASP A 59 -22.80 8.95 14.14
N THR A 60 -23.67 9.68 13.43
CA THR A 60 -23.60 9.92 11.97
C THR A 60 -22.36 10.65 11.48
N GLU A 61 -21.73 11.49 12.31
CA GLU A 61 -20.55 12.27 11.91
C GLU A 61 -19.30 11.38 11.81
N ALA A 62 -19.17 10.36 12.66
CA ALA A 62 -18.07 9.40 12.62
C ALA A 62 -18.14 8.51 11.36
N ASP A 63 -19.32 7.93 11.07
CA ASP A 63 -19.53 7.13 9.85
C ASP A 63 -19.28 7.97 8.58
N THR A 64 -19.71 9.24 8.56
CA THR A 64 -19.51 10.12 7.39
C THR A 64 -18.03 10.42 7.17
N ALA A 65 -17.28 10.75 8.22
CA ALA A 65 -15.83 10.99 8.12
C ALA A 65 -15.06 9.74 7.68
N THR A 66 -15.42 8.55 8.19
CA THR A 66 -14.82 7.28 7.75
C THR A 66 -15.13 6.99 6.28
N THR A 67 -16.38 7.21 5.84
CA THR A 67 -16.79 6.99 4.44
C THR A 67 -16.14 8.00 3.49
N GLN A 68 -15.99 9.27 3.88
CA GLN A 68 -15.29 10.28 3.08
C GLN A 68 -13.80 9.96 2.93
N PHE A 69 -13.15 9.41 3.97
CA PHE A 69 -11.77 8.95 3.87
C PHE A 69 -11.64 7.81 2.84
N GLN A 70 -12.55 6.84 2.82
CA GLN A 70 -12.49 5.72 1.88
C GLN A 70 -12.79 6.11 0.42
N GLY A 71 -13.65 7.11 0.19
CA GLY A 71 -14.23 7.43 -1.13
C GLY A 71 -13.47 8.38 -2.05
N VAL A 72 -12.21 8.72 -1.76
CA VAL A 72 -11.44 9.75 -2.53
C VAL A 72 -10.17 9.20 -3.19
N TYR A 73 -9.74 7.98 -2.85
CA TYR A 73 -8.41 7.49 -3.24
C TYR A 73 -8.37 6.76 -4.59
N HIS A 74 -8.07 7.55 -5.63
CA HIS A 74 -7.86 7.06 -6.99
C HIS A 74 -6.36 6.79 -7.28
N ASN A 75 -5.47 7.73 -6.95
CA ASN A 75 -4.03 7.54 -7.14
C ASN A 75 -3.38 7.30 -5.78
N GLU A 76 -2.65 6.20 -5.62
CA GLU A 76 -2.05 5.78 -4.36
C GLU A 76 -0.59 5.34 -4.55
N ALA A 77 0.21 5.50 -3.50
CA ALA A 77 1.53 4.91 -3.41
C ALA A 77 1.70 4.12 -2.12
N VAL A 78 2.44 3.02 -2.19
CA VAL A 78 2.63 2.09 -1.08
C VAL A 78 4.11 1.72 -0.98
N LEU A 79 4.67 1.87 0.22
CA LEU A 79 5.92 1.27 0.66
C LEU A 79 5.62 -0.09 1.29
N TRP A 80 6.47 -1.08 1.06
CA TRP A 80 6.36 -2.42 1.62
C TRP A 80 7.69 -2.86 2.25
N ASP A 81 7.67 -3.02 3.58
CA ASP A 81 8.69 -3.75 4.35
C ASP A 81 8.50 -5.25 4.09
N HIS A 82 9.46 -5.87 3.40
CA HIS A 82 9.39 -7.30 3.10
C HIS A 82 10.00 -8.17 4.21
N ASP A 83 11.17 -7.79 4.75
CA ASP A 83 11.91 -8.63 5.69
C ASP A 83 11.46 -8.49 7.16
N MET A 84 10.50 -7.61 7.40
CA MET A 84 9.78 -7.37 8.66
C MET A 84 10.68 -6.81 9.77
N ASP A 85 11.68 -5.98 9.42
CA ASP A 85 12.51 -5.27 10.39
C ASP A 85 11.77 -4.10 11.09
N MET A 86 10.60 -3.74 10.57
CA MET A 86 9.71 -2.65 11.00
C MET A 86 10.20 -1.24 10.65
N ALA A 87 11.00 -1.08 9.60
CA ALA A 87 11.33 0.20 8.98
C ALA A 87 10.98 0.20 7.49
N PHE A 88 10.98 1.39 6.88
CA PHE A 88 10.98 1.52 5.41
C PHE A 88 12.35 2.06 5.01
N THR A 89 13.22 1.14 4.58
CA THR A 89 14.56 1.48 4.06
C THR A 89 14.47 1.95 2.61
N ASN A 90 13.59 1.35 1.79
CA ASN A 90 13.13 2.01 0.57
C ASN A 90 12.11 3.11 0.90
N ARG A 91 12.31 4.28 0.30
CA ARG A 91 11.55 5.51 0.51
C ARG A 91 11.17 6.12 -0.81
N MET A 92 10.12 6.94 -0.79
CA MET A 92 9.79 7.84 -1.90
C MET A 92 9.97 9.28 -1.43
N ARG A 93 10.52 10.15 -2.28
CA ARG A 93 10.58 11.60 -2.06
C ARG A 93 10.35 12.35 -3.37
N LEU A 94 9.83 13.56 -3.28
CA LEU A 94 9.74 14.45 -4.45
C LEU A 94 11.10 15.11 -4.69
N ALA A 95 11.61 15.03 -5.92
CA ALA A 95 12.96 15.45 -6.27
C ALA A 95 13.00 16.52 -7.36
N ALA A 96 14.09 17.30 -7.37
CA ALA A 96 14.48 18.07 -8.54
C ALA A 96 15.00 17.14 -9.65
N ASP A 97 15.06 17.64 -10.88
CA ASP A 97 15.58 16.88 -12.03
C ASP A 97 17.04 16.42 -11.80
N PRO A 98 17.32 15.10 -11.75
CA PRO A 98 18.68 14.58 -11.54
C PRO A 98 19.61 14.87 -12.74
N ALA A 99 19.07 15.21 -13.90
CA ALA A 99 19.83 15.70 -15.06
C ALA A 99 20.11 17.22 -15.00
N GLY A 100 19.55 17.95 -14.03
CA GLY A 100 19.64 19.40 -13.90
C GLY A 100 18.74 20.18 -14.86
N GLY A 101 17.68 19.55 -15.37
CA GLY A 101 16.63 20.18 -16.17
C GLY A 101 15.55 20.90 -15.36
N ASP A 102 14.40 21.12 -15.99
CA ASP A 102 13.23 21.86 -15.46
C ASP A 102 11.98 20.98 -15.26
N ARG A 103 12.14 19.64 -15.24
CA ARG A 103 11.08 18.70 -14.86
C ARG A 103 10.59 18.96 -13.42
N VAL A 104 9.30 18.77 -13.21
CA VAL A 104 8.60 18.88 -11.91
C VAL A 104 7.75 17.64 -11.65
N GLY A 105 7.38 17.38 -10.39
CA GLY A 105 6.62 16.18 -10.01
C GLY A 105 7.39 14.88 -10.27
N ILE A 106 8.69 14.88 -9.97
CA ILE A 106 9.53 13.68 -10.08
C ILE A 106 9.49 12.94 -8.75
N VAL A 107 9.11 11.67 -8.80
CA VAL A 107 9.16 10.76 -7.66
C VAL A 107 10.49 10.01 -7.69
N HIS A 108 11.33 10.22 -6.67
CA HIS A 108 12.58 9.49 -6.44
C HIS A 108 12.32 8.36 -5.45
N VAL A 109 12.45 7.11 -5.91
CA VAL A 109 12.51 5.92 -5.06
C VAL A 109 13.96 5.65 -4.71
N THR A 110 14.27 5.54 -3.41
CA THR A 110 15.65 5.38 -2.94
C THR A 110 15.77 4.53 -1.68
N SER A 111 16.94 3.92 -1.48
CA SER A 111 17.39 3.37 -0.20
C SER A 111 18.52 4.18 0.45
N ASP A 112 18.80 5.38 -0.10
CA ASP A 112 19.96 6.22 0.20
C ASP A 112 21.32 5.47 0.19
N GLY A 113 21.41 4.40 -0.61
CA GLY A 113 22.62 3.58 -0.79
C GLY A 113 22.69 2.33 0.08
N GLN A 114 21.64 1.99 0.81
CA GLN A 114 21.56 0.75 1.61
C GLN A 114 21.00 -0.40 0.77
N GLU A 115 21.40 -1.63 1.07
CA GLU A 115 20.80 -2.83 0.47
C GLU A 115 19.52 -3.15 1.27
N SER A 116 18.38 -3.29 0.59
CA SER A 116 17.06 -3.46 1.21
C SER A 116 16.21 -4.44 0.40
N SER A 117 15.41 -5.23 1.12
CA SER A 117 14.42 -6.17 0.56
C SER A 117 13.09 -5.49 0.22
N ASP A 118 12.93 -4.22 0.60
CA ASP A 118 11.68 -3.47 0.52
C ASP A 118 11.26 -3.20 -0.93
N TYR A 119 10.02 -2.75 -1.08
CA TYR A 119 9.44 -2.48 -2.38
C TYR A 119 8.54 -1.23 -2.34
N ALA A 120 8.57 -0.42 -3.39
CA ALA A 120 7.71 0.75 -3.56
C ALA A 120 6.84 0.58 -4.79
N VAL A 121 5.57 1.01 -4.71
CA VAL A 121 4.62 0.96 -5.82
C VAL A 121 3.89 2.31 -5.95
N SER A 122 3.80 2.85 -7.16
CA SER A 122 2.94 3.98 -7.52
C SER A 122 1.81 3.48 -8.44
N GLY A 123 0.55 3.56 -7.98
CA GLY A 123 -0.63 3.07 -8.70
C GLY A 123 -1.64 4.17 -9.06
N ILE A 124 -2.19 4.11 -10.28
CA ILE A 124 -3.10 5.10 -10.86
C ILE A 124 -4.40 4.41 -11.28
N ASP A 125 -5.52 4.83 -10.69
CA ASP A 125 -6.88 4.36 -11.02
C ASP A 125 -7.38 4.96 -12.34
N LEU A 126 -7.85 4.09 -13.23
CA LEU A 126 -8.34 4.39 -14.57
C LEU A 126 -9.83 4.05 -14.74
N ARG A 127 -10.54 3.61 -13.68
CA ARG A 127 -11.99 3.34 -13.71
C ARG A 127 -12.79 4.56 -14.17
N ALA A 128 -12.36 5.76 -13.80
CA ALA A 128 -12.97 7.02 -14.23
C ALA A 128 -12.71 7.37 -15.71
N ALA A 129 -11.76 6.71 -16.37
CA ALA A 129 -11.42 6.90 -17.78
C ALA A 129 -12.08 5.85 -18.71
N ASP A 130 -12.66 4.77 -18.16
CA ASP A 130 -13.40 3.71 -18.88
C ASP A 130 -12.60 3.10 -20.06
N LEU A 131 -11.32 2.79 -19.81
CA LEU A 131 -10.37 2.32 -20.83
C LEU A 131 -10.30 0.79 -20.90
N SER A 132 -10.29 0.24 -22.10
CA SER A 132 -9.95 -1.16 -22.37
C SER A 132 -8.47 -1.35 -22.72
N LEU A 133 -7.99 -2.60 -22.70
CA LEU A 133 -6.65 -2.97 -23.20
C LEU A 133 -6.43 -2.55 -24.66
N GLY A 134 -7.48 -2.59 -25.48
CA GLY A 134 -7.47 -2.09 -26.85
C GLY A 134 -7.28 -0.58 -26.91
N ASP A 135 -7.98 0.17 -26.07
CA ASP A 135 -7.82 1.63 -25.99
C ASP A 135 -6.39 1.99 -25.56
N ILE A 136 -5.85 1.36 -24.51
CA ILE A 136 -4.45 1.56 -24.10
C ILE A 136 -3.49 1.25 -25.26
N SER A 137 -3.72 0.17 -26.02
CA SER A 137 -2.89 -0.18 -27.18
C SER A 137 -2.96 0.84 -28.33
N ASP A 138 -4.09 1.52 -28.51
CA ASP A 138 -4.30 2.49 -29.62
C ASP A 138 -3.95 3.94 -29.23
N VAL A 139 -4.17 4.36 -27.98
CA VAL A 139 -3.87 5.74 -27.52
C VAL A 139 -2.45 5.90 -26.96
N GLY A 140 -1.83 4.81 -26.51
CA GLY A 140 -0.50 4.80 -25.89
C GLY A 140 -0.51 5.01 -24.37
N PHE A 141 0.32 4.25 -23.67
CA PHE A 141 0.68 4.40 -22.26
C PHE A 141 2.20 4.41 -22.16
N THR A 142 2.74 5.55 -21.70
CA THR A 142 4.18 5.76 -21.52
C THR A 142 4.48 6.30 -20.13
N TYR A 143 5.72 6.15 -19.66
CA TYR A 143 6.25 6.94 -18.55
C TYR A 143 7.75 7.18 -18.69
N ASP A 144 8.23 8.30 -18.14
CA ASP A 144 9.65 8.62 -18.12
C ASP A 144 10.32 8.07 -16.86
N TYR A 145 11.52 7.54 -17.02
CA TYR A 145 12.36 7.03 -15.94
C TYR A 145 13.82 7.50 -16.07
N PHE A 146 14.53 7.52 -14.95
CA PHE A 146 15.97 7.79 -14.89
C PHE A 146 16.60 6.86 -13.85
N LYS A 147 17.65 6.13 -14.22
CA LYS A 147 18.44 5.31 -13.31
C LYS A 147 19.56 6.16 -12.69
N GLY A 148 19.53 6.33 -11.36
CA GLY A 148 20.56 7.04 -10.62
C GLY A 148 21.87 6.26 -10.52
N GLU A 149 22.95 6.96 -10.14
CA GLU A 149 24.31 6.39 -10.10
C GLU A 149 24.50 5.32 -9.01
N ARG A 150 23.59 5.25 -8.02
CA ARG A 150 23.71 4.35 -6.86
C ARG A 150 22.92 3.04 -7.03
N ALA A 151 22.07 2.94 -8.06
CA ALA A 151 21.20 1.78 -8.29
C ALA A 151 22.00 0.50 -8.58
N SER A 152 21.89 -0.51 -7.71
CA SER A 152 22.59 -1.80 -7.88
C SER A 152 21.86 -2.80 -8.79
N TYR A 153 20.70 -2.40 -9.31
CA TYR A 153 19.77 -3.19 -10.11
C TYR A 153 19.31 -2.35 -11.32
N LYS A 154 18.25 -2.76 -12.01
CA LYS A 154 17.82 -2.20 -13.29
C LYS A 154 16.58 -1.34 -13.13
N VAL A 155 16.49 -0.29 -13.95
CA VAL A 155 15.43 0.74 -13.84
C VAL A 155 14.96 1.08 -15.25
N PRO A 156 13.65 1.01 -15.58
CA PRO A 156 12.55 0.67 -14.68
C PRO A 156 12.62 -0.79 -14.22
N ASP A 157 11.70 -1.19 -13.36
CA ASP A 157 11.54 -2.59 -12.98
C ASP A 157 10.18 -3.11 -13.48
N GLU A 158 9.30 -3.57 -12.60
CA GLU A 158 7.97 -4.04 -12.94
C GLU A 158 7.00 -2.90 -13.32
N VAL A 159 6.23 -3.09 -14.40
CA VAL A 159 4.93 -2.41 -14.60
C VAL A 159 3.81 -3.42 -14.42
N PHE A 160 2.71 -3.00 -13.81
CA PHE A 160 1.52 -3.80 -13.54
C PHE A 160 0.30 -3.19 -14.23
N LEU A 161 -0.58 -4.04 -14.75
CA LEU A 161 -1.92 -3.68 -15.23
C LEU A 161 -2.93 -4.46 -14.40
N ILE A 162 -3.91 -3.75 -13.83
CA ILE A 162 -4.99 -4.32 -13.03
C ILE A 162 -6.24 -4.34 -13.92
N LEU A 163 -6.73 -5.54 -14.21
CA LEU A 163 -7.69 -5.81 -15.28
C LEU A 163 -8.99 -6.38 -14.72
N GLN A 164 -10.12 -5.99 -15.33
CA GLN A 164 -11.40 -6.67 -15.18
C GLN A 164 -11.79 -7.33 -16.50
N THR A 165 -11.78 -8.65 -16.51
CA THR A 165 -12.15 -9.48 -17.66
C THR A 165 -13.65 -9.40 -17.96
N THR A 166 -14.06 -9.81 -19.16
CA THR A 166 -15.46 -9.70 -19.61
C THR A 166 -16.47 -10.60 -18.87
N ASP A 167 -16.01 -11.60 -18.12
CA ASP A 167 -16.83 -12.38 -17.17
C ASP A 167 -16.67 -11.92 -15.70
N GLY A 168 -15.90 -10.86 -15.45
CA GLY A 168 -15.80 -10.16 -14.17
C GLY A 168 -14.69 -10.64 -13.23
N GLU A 169 -13.84 -11.59 -13.65
CA GLU A 169 -12.66 -11.99 -12.87
C GLU A 169 -11.61 -10.86 -12.90
N ILE A 170 -11.07 -10.52 -11.73
CA ILE A 170 -10.00 -9.54 -11.59
C ILE A 170 -8.67 -10.26 -11.82
N ALA A 171 -7.93 -9.82 -12.84
CA ALA A 171 -6.62 -10.34 -13.17
C ALA A 171 -5.59 -9.22 -13.03
N VAL A 172 -4.41 -9.55 -12.52
CA VAL A 172 -3.26 -8.66 -12.55
C VAL A 172 -2.23 -9.26 -13.46
N THR A 173 -1.77 -8.48 -14.43
CA THR A 173 -0.59 -8.84 -15.20
C THR A 173 0.56 -7.88 -14.92
N TYR A 174 1.79 -8.37 -15.01
CA TYR A 174 2.98 -7.56 -14.87
C TYR A 174 4.07 -7.95 -15.87
N ARG A 175 4.93 -6.97 -16.18
CA ARG A 175 6.15 -7.17 -16.97
C ARG A 175 7.31 -6.35 -16.42
N LYS A 176 8.44 -7.02 -16.21
CA LYS A 176 9.75 -6.40 -15.94
C LYS A 176 10.43 -6.06 -17.27
N GLU A 177 11.00 -4.85 -17.39
CA GLU A 177 11.82 -4.46 -18.55
C GLU A 177 13.16 -3.90 -18.06
N ASP A 178 14.26 -4.49 -18.53
CA ASP A 178 15.36 -4.83 -17.62
C ASP A 178 16.68 -4.14 -18.06
N THR A 179 16.69 -2.80 -18.04
CA THR A 179 17.77 -1.96 -18.61
C THR A 179 18.78 -1.40 -17.60
N GLU A 180 20.01 -1.19 -18.09
CA GLU A 180 21.18 -0.79 -17.30
C GLU A 180 21.55 0.69 -17.42
N GLN A 181 20.87 1.47 -18.27
CA GLN A 181 21.29 2.81 -18.67
C GLN A 181 21.14 3.84 -17.55
N THR A 182 22.27 4.35 -17.04
CA THR A 182 22.37 5.36 -15.97
C THR A 182 22.55 6.78 -16.51
N GLY A 183 21.99 7.77 -15.81
CA GLY A 183 22.36 9.18 -16.02
C GLY A 183 21.67 9.91 -17.18
N THR A 184 20.68 9.29 -17.83
CA THR A 184 19.77 9.94 -18.79
C THR A 184 18.31 9.63 -18.46
N TRP A 185 17.42 10.55 -18.84
CA TRP A 185 15.99 10.29 -18.89
C TRP A 185 15.68 9.48 -20.14
N GLU A 186 14.93 8.40 -19.96
CA GLU A 186 14.43 7.53 -21.03
C GLU A 186 12.91 7.33 -20.84
N THR A 187 12.20 6.95 -21.90
CA THR A 187 10.75 6.72 -21.87
C THR A 187 10.45 5.24 -22.10
N ARG A 188 9.62 4.63 -21.24
CA ARG A 188 9.05 3.29 -21.46
C ARG A 188 7.74 3.42 -22.23
N ASP A 189 7.53 2.59 -23.26
CA ASP A 189 6.29 2.51 -24.06
C ASP A 189 5.60 1.18 -23.77
N VAL A 190 4.73 1.19 -22.76
CA VAL A 190 4.05 -0.01 -22.24
C VAL A 190 2.99 -0.51 -23.23
N SER A 191 2.40 0.38 -24.04
CA SER A 191 1.48 -0.02 -25.12
C SER A 191 2.17 -0.85 -26.20
N SER A 192 3.41 -0.49 -26.57
CA SER A 192 4.23 -1.32 -27.46
C SER A 192 4.55 -2.69 -26.83
N GLU A 193 4.68 -2.76 -25.50
CA GLU A 193 4.95 -4.00 -24.77
C GLU A 193 3.75 -4.94 -24.71
N LEU A 194 2.50 -4.47 -24.82
CA LEU A 194 1.29 -5.31 -24.71
C LEU A 194 1.26 -6.51 -25.68
N THR A 195 1.94 -6.40 -26.83
CA THR A 195 1.99 -7.46 -27.86
C THR A 195 3.31 -8.24 -27.90
N ALA A 196 4.19 -8.03 -26.92
CA ALA A 196 5.49 -8.67 -26.81
C ALA A 196 5.66 -9.43 -25.47
N GLY A 197 6.28 -10.60 -25.52
CA GLY A 197 6.33 -11.52 -24.40
C GLY A 197 7.17 -11.11 -23.19
N GLY A 198 7.10 -11.95 -22.15
CA GLY A 198 7.68 -11.68 -20.83
C GLY A 198 6.65 -11.20 -19.80
N TRP A 199 5.37 -11.11 -20.17
CA TRP A 199 4.27 -10.87 -19.26
C TRP A 199 3.98 -12.10 -18.40
N ARG A 200 3.51 -11.84 -17.18
CA ARG A 200 3.06 -12.81 -16.18
C ARG A 200 1.71 -12.40 -15.62
N GLU A 201 0.98 -13.34 -15.04
CA GLU A 201 -0.38 -13.14 -14.54
C GLU A 201 -0.56 -13.76 -13.16
N PHE A 202 -1.41 -13.15 -12.33
CA PHE A 202 -2.17 -13.88 -11.32
C PHE A 202 -3.63 -13.41 -11.29
N GLY A 203 -4.55 -14.32 -11.02
CA GLY A 203 -5.95 -13.99 -10.74
C GLY A 203 -6.13 -13.63 -9.28
N VAL A 204 -6.89 -12.56 -9.01
CA VAL A 204 -7.37 -12.21 -7.68
C VAL A 204 -8.75 -12.85 -7.52
N ASP A 205 -9.02 -13.53 -6.39
CA ASP A 205 -10.37 -14.00 -6.12
C ASP A 205 -11.25 -12.77 -5.85
N ALA A 206 -12.33 -12.58 -6.62
CA ALA A 206 -13.24 -11.47 -6.41
C ALA A 206 -13.92 -11.53 -5.02
N GLY A 207 -13.93 -12.69 -4.36
CA GLY A 207 -14.34 -12.85 -2.96
C GLY A 207 -13.29 -12.45 -1.92
N ASP A 208 -12.09 -12.03 -2.33
CA ASP A 208 -11.09 -11.36 -1.48
C ASP A 208 -11.16 -9.82 -1.60
N ILE A 209 -12.02 -9.28 -2.48
CA ILE A 209 -12.23 -7.84 -2.70
C ILE A 209 -13.62 -7.44 -2.15
N ASP A 210 -13.71 -7.17 -0.85
CA ASP A 210 -14.98 -6.91 -0.15
C ASP A 210 -15.69 -5.58 -0.55
N VAL A 211 -15.05 -4.69 -1.33
CA VAL A 211 -15.60 -3.36 -1.70
C VAL A 211 -15.29 -3.00 -3.17
N GLU A 212 -16.31 -2.62 -3.94
CA GLU A 212 -16.20 -2.23 -5.37
C GLU A 212 -15.35 -0.96 -5.59
N ASP A 213 -15.24 -0.09 -4.58
CA ASP A 213 -14.42 1.13 -4.64
C ASP A 213 -12.94 0.89 -4.32
N GLU A 214 -12.59 -0.15 -3.56
CA GLU A 214 -11.22 -0.33 -3.00
C GLU A 214 -10.31 -1.27 -3.83
N GLN A 215 -10.80 -1.80 -4.95
CA GLN A 215 -10.15 -2.89 -5.71
C GLN A 215 -8.68 -2.60 -6.09
N VAL A 216 -8.37 -1.37 -6.49
CA VAL A 216 -7.02 -0.93 -6.89
C VAL A 216 -6.02 -1.03 -5.73
N ARG A 217 -6.44 -0.63 -4.51
CA ARG A 217 -5.59 -0.65 -3.32
C ARG A 217 -5.45 -2.06 -2.73
N VAL A 218 -6.54 -2.83 -2.65
CA VAL A 218 -6.48 -4.25 -2.27
C VAL A 218 -5.53 -5.02 -3.21
N THR A 219 -5.53 -4.66 -4.50
CA THR A 219 -4.60 -5.24 -5.47
C THR A 219 -3.14 -4.88 -5.20
N ALA A 220 -2.82 -3.69 -4.68
CA ALA A 220 -1.44 -3.34 -4.30
C ALA A 220 -0.92 -4.22 -3.14
N GLU A 221 -1.72 -4.47 -2.11
CA GLU A 221 -1.36 -5.43 -1.06
C GLU A 221 -1.19 -6.84 -1.64
N THR A 222 -2.09 -7.23 -2.53
CA THR A 222 -2.08 -8.55 -3.16
C THR A 222 -0.86 -8.74 -4.07
N ILE A 223 -0.40 -7.70 -4.76
CA ILE A 223 0.86 -7.68 -5.52
C ILE A 223 2.05 -7.92 -4.60
N GLY A 224 2.15 -7.21 -3.47
CA GLY A 224 3.22 -7.42 -2.49
C GLY A 224 3.21 -8.84 -1.92
N ASN A 225 2.09 -9.24 -1.32
CA ASN A 225 1.86 -10.56 -0.74
C ASN A 225 2.13 -11.73 -1.73
N ASN A 226 2.04 -11.50 -3.05
CA ASN A 226 2.26 -12.51 -4.07
C ASN A 226 3.48 -12.27 -4.98
N ILE A 227 4.34 -11.25 -4.76
CA ILE A 227 5.42 -10.91 -5.72
C ILE A 227 6.37 -12.09 -5.97
N MET A 228 6.60 -12.92 -4.95
CA MET A 228 7.42 -14.14 -5.08
C MET A 228 6.72 -15.22 -5.91
N ALA A 229 5.42 -15.46 -5.67
CA ALA A 229 4.63 -16.39 -6.48
C ALA A 229 4.49 -15.90 -7.93
N LEU A 230 4.40 -14.59 -8.14
CA LEU A 230 4.47 -13.91 -9.43
C LEU A 230 5.82 -14.11 -10.12
N ARG A 231 6.93 -13.92 -9.39
CA ARG A 231 8.30 -14.14 -9.89
C ARG A 231 8.57 -15.60 -10.27
N GLU A 232 7.75 -16.54 -9.82
CA GLU A 232 7.76 -17.96 -10.22
C GLU A 232 6.79 -18.33 -11.38
N GLN A 233 5.87 -17.46 -11.80
CA GLN A 233 4.92 -17.80 -12.88
C GLN A 233 5.59 -17.97 -14.26
N ASP A 234 5.00 -18.84 -15.08
CA ASP A 234 5.31 -18.98 -16.51
C ASP A 234 5.01 -17.67 -17.26
N HIS A 235 5.75 -17.43 -18.35
CA HIS A 235 5.56 -16.26 -19.21
C HIS A 235 4.54 -16.52 -20.32
N TYR A 236 3.86 -15.46 -20.77
CA TYR A 236 3.10 -15.48 -22.01
C TYR A 236 3.49 -14.31 -22.95
N GLU A 237 3.05 -14.40 -24.21
CA GLU A 237 3.60 -13.62 -25.32
C GLU A 237 2.84 -12.31 -25.64
N ASN A 238 1.55 -12.21 -25.35
CA ASN A 238 0.71 -11.07 -25.74
C ASN A 238 -0.49 -10.92 -24.78
N VAL A 239 -0.68 -9.72 -24.21
CA VAL A 239 -1.75 -9.36 -23.28
C VAL A 239 -3.11 -9.31 -23.99
N LEU A 240 -3.14 -8.81 -25.23
CA LEU A 240 -4.35 -8.70 -26.03
C LEU A 240 -4.87 -10.09 -26.46
N ASP A 241 -3.97 -11.01 -26.81
CA ASP A 241 -4.36 -12.41 -27.10
C ASP A 241 -4.77 -13.18 -25.82
N ARG A 242 -4.27 -12.77 -24.65
CA ARG A 242 -4.51 -13.44 -23.37
C ARG A 242 -5.86 -13.08 -22.75
N PHE A 243 -6.23 -11.80 -22.74
CA PHE A 243 -7.44 -11.30 -22.08
C PHE A 243 -8.49 -10.70 -23.02
N GLY A 244 -8.20 -10.54 -24.32
CA GLY A 244 -9.04 -9.78 -25.25
C GLY A 244 -8.76 -8.28 -25.17
N ALA A 245 -8.96 -7.58 -26.29
CA ALA A 245 -8.79 -6.13 -26.35
C ALA A 245 -9.91 -5.38 -25.59
N GLU A 246 -11.07 -6.03 -25.43
CA GLU A 246 -12.26 -5.52 -24.76
C GLU A 246 -12.22 -5.61 -23.21
N THR A 247 -11.18 -6.21 -22.63
CA THR A 247 -10.99 -6.29 -21.17
C THR A 247 -10.65 -4.92 -20.60
N SER A 248 -11.36 -4.50 -19.55
CA SER A 248 -11.21 -3.19 -18.91
C SER A 248 -9.91 -3.11 -18.10
N VAL A 249 -9.24 -1.96 -18.16
CA VAL A 249 -8.06 -1.64 -17.33
C VAL A 249 -8.52 -0.77 -16.18
N LEU A 250 -8.64 -1.36 -14.99
CA LEU A 250 -9.05 -0.67 -13.77
C LEU A 250 -7.97 0.29 -13.27
N ALA A 251 -6.70 -0.10 -13.40
CA ALA A 251 -5.56 0.70 -12.95
C ALA A 251 -4.25 0.22 -13.60
N VAL A 252 -3.23 1.09 -13.53
CA VAL A 252 -1.83 0.75 -13.84
C VAL A 252 -0.94 1.07 -12.65
N ALA A 253 0.16 0.35 -12.47
CA ALA A 253 1.13 0.66 -11.43
C ALA A 253 2.58 0.45 -11.88
N ILE A 254 3.49 1.24 -11.30
CA ILE A 254 4.95 1.13 -11.49
C ILE A 254 5.53 0.62 -10.16
N GLY A 255 6.26 -0.49 -10.21
CA GLY A 255 6.95 -1.07 -9.06
C GLY A 255 8.45 -0.79 -9.07
N ASN A 256 9.05 -0.75 -7.88
CA ASN A 256 10.47 -0.47 -7.74
C ASN A 256 11.07 -1.04 -6.45
N GLY A 257 12.26 -1.64 -6.56
CA GLY A 257 12.95 -2.35 -5.48
C GLY A 257 13.09 -3.84 -5.77
N SER A 258 13.49 -4.64 -4.77
CA SER A 258 13.55 -6.09 -4.95
C SER A 258 13.59 -6.83 -3.62
N VAL A 259 12.67 -7.79 -3.48
CA VAL A 259 12.58 -8.78 -2.40
C VAL A 259 13.82 -9.67 -2.21
N ASP A 260 14.77 -9.62 -3.14
CA ASP A 260 16.06 -10.33 -3.06
C ASP A 260 17.20 -9.49 -2.45
N GLY A 261 16.97 -8.22 -2.12
CA GLY A 261 17.96 -7.26 -1.61
C GLY A 261 18.64 -6.43 -2.70
N VAL A 262 18.34 -5.13 -2.80
CA VAL A 262 18.96 -4.18 -3.75
C VAL A 262 19.15 -2.78 -3.17
N VAL A 263 19.98 -1.97 -3.83
CA VAL A 263 20.12 -0.53 -3.58
C VAL A 263 19.22 0.24 -4.55
N SER A 264 18.21 0.95 -4.03
CA SER A 264 17.27 1.75 -4.81
C SER A 264 17.80 3.16 -5.09
N ASP A 265 17.70 3.58 -6.36
CA ASP A 265 18.02 4.93 -6.83
C ASP A 265 17.39 5.16 -8.21
N ALA A 266 16.06 5.34 -8.23
CA ALA A 266 15.24 5.38 -9.45
C ALA A 266 14.29 6.59 -9.42
N TYR A 267 14.16 7.30 -10.53
CA TYR A 267 13.31 8.48 -10.64
C TYR A 267 12.23 8.24 -11.70
N PHE A 268 10.99 8.63 -11.41
CA PHE A 268 9.82 8.44 -12.28
C PHE A 268 9.06 9.76 -12.47
N ASN A 269 8.58 9.99 -13.70
CA ASN A 269 7.89 11.22 -14.07
C ASN A 269 6.98 11.00 -15.30
N ASN A 270 6.07 11.94 -15.57
CA ASN A 270 5.29 11.99 -16.81
C ASN A 270 4.62 10.65 -17.21
N VAL A 271 3.81 10.07 -16.31
CA VAL A 271 2.92 8.96 -16.70
C VAL A 271 1.87 9.54 -17.64
N GLN A 272 1.85 9.09 -18.89
CA GLN A 272 0.95 9.60 -19.92
C GLN A 272 0.14 8.44 -20.50
N ILE A 273 -1.18 8.60 -20.57
CA ILE A 273 -2.10 7.69 -21.24
C ILE A 273 -2.94 8.50 -22.23
N GLY A 274 -2.73 8.27 -23.51
CA GLY A 274 -3.28 9.10 -24.59
C GLY A 274 -2.85 10.56 -24.46
N GLU A 275 -3.82 11.48 -24.40
CA GLU A 275 -3.59 12.92 -24.21
C GLU A 275 -3.57 13.33 -22.72
N THR A 276 -3.70 12.39 -21.77
CA THR A 276 -3.77 12.68 -20.32
C THR A 276 -2.46 12.33 -19.63
N THR A 277 -1.82 13.34 -19.03
CA THR A 277 -0.71 13.13 -18.07
C THR A 277 -1.27 12.98 -16.66
N TYR A 278 -0.80 11.96 -15.96
CA TYR A 278 -1.06 11.66 -14.56
C TYR A 278 0.19 11.97 -13.73
N THR A 279 0.01 12.63 -12.59
CA THR A 279 1.06 12.76 -11.57
C THR A 279 1.38 11.38 -11.00
N VAL A 280 2.66 11.03 -10.86
CA VAL A 280 3.09 9.80 -10.20
C VAL A 280 2.80 9.96 -8.69
N PRO A 281 1.95 9.13 -8.07
CA PRO A 281 1.71 9.22 -6.62
C PRO A 281 2.94 8.78 -5.82
N ALA A 282 3.07 9.31 -4.60
CA ALA A 282 4.20 9.04 -3.71
C ALA A 282 3.79 9.03 -2.23
N THR A 283 4.44 8.16 -1.45
CA THR A 283 4.32 8.10 0.00
C THR A 283 5.64 8.57 0.61
N VAL A 284 5.68 9.85 1.03
CA VAL A 284 6.90 10.49 1.52
C VAL A 284 7.20 10.11 2.96
N SER A 285 8.49 9.94 3.27
CA SER A 285 8.93 9.63 4.64
C SER A 285 8.96 10.89 5.52
N MET A 286 8.42 10.77 6.73
CA MET A 286 8.57 11.75 7.80
C MET A 286 9.14 11.09 9.06
N ASP A 287 10.02 11.79 9.77
CA ASP A 287 10.61 11.37 11.03
C ASP A 287 9.68 11.78 12.21
N PRO A 288 9.06 10.83 12.94
CA PRO A 288 8.15 11.15 14.03
C PRO A 288 8.88 11.24 15.38
N THR A 289 8.70 12.34 16.10
CA THR A 289 9.06 12.50 17.50
C THR A 289 7.81 12.41 18.38
N VAL A 290 7.68 11.32 19.14
CA VAL A 290 6.56 11.09 20.06
C VAL A 290 6.84 11.69 21.43
N THR A 291 5.87 12.41 21.99
CA THR A 291 5.87 12.84 23.40
C THR A 291 4.57 12.42 24.09
N SER A 292 4.62 12.14 25.39
CA SER A 292 3.47 11.60 26.14
C SER A 292 3.32 12.26 27.51
N GLN A 293 2.22 13.00 27.71
CA GLN A 293 1.97 13.74 28.94
C GLN A 293 1.42 12.84 30.06
N ARG A 294 2.32 12.16 30.79
CA ARG A 294 1.96 11.16 31.82
C ARG A 294 0.97 11.71 32.87
N GLY A 295 -0.24 11.13 32.91
CA GLY A 295 -1.31 11.48 33.84
C GLY A 295 -2.20 10.30 34.23
N ARG A 296 -3.05 10.47 35.26
CA ARG A 296 -4.06 9.47 35.65
C ARG A 296 -5.13 9.34 34.57
N GLY A 297 -4.91 8.42 33.63
CA GLY A 297 -5.80 8.18 32.48
C GLY A 297 -5.08 7.86 31.16
N GLY A 298 -3.75 7.81 31.15
CA GLY A 298 -2.93 7.45 29.98
C GLY A 298 -2.13 8.64 29.42
N GLY A 299 -2.69 9.85 29.48
CA GLY A 299 -2.04 11.07 28.99
C GLY A 299 -2.29 11.33 27.50
N ARG A 300 -2.26 12.60 27.07
CA ARG A 300 -2.23 12.91 25.63
C ARG A 300 -0.90 12.45 25.05
N VAL A 301 -0.97 11.95 23.83
CA VAL A 301 0.20 11.64 23.00
C VAL A 301 0.25 12.67 21.90
N THR A 302 1.35 13.40 21.82
CA THR A 302 1.59 14.44 20.82
C THR A 302 2.74 13.97 19.95
N VAL A 303 2.49 13.83 18.65
CA VAL A 303 3.50 13.42 17.66
C VAL A 303 3.86 14.65 16.83
N SER A 304 5.14 15.00 16.80
CA SER A 304 5.67 15.95 15.82
C SER A 304 6.32 15.18 14.67
N LEU A 305 6.04 15.58 13.44
CA LEU A 305 6.56 14.97 12.21
C LEU A 305 7.26 16.05 11.37
N THR A 306 8.46 15.74 10.91
CA THR A 306 9.22 16.55 9.92
C THR A 306 9.60 15.66 8.74
N PHE A 307 9.68 16.20 7.52
CA PHE A 307 10.18 15.41 6.39
C PHE A 307 11.59 14.87 6.67
N THR A 308 11.82 13.59 6.33
CA THR A 308 13.14 12.95 6.44
C THR A 308 14.14 13.52 5.41
N ASP A 309 13.63 14.10 4.34
CA ASP A 309 14.35 14.57 3.15
C ASP A 309 13.72 15.86 2.59
N ASP A 310 14.52 16.68 1.88
CA ASP A 310 14.04 17.84 1.13
C ASP A 310 12.99 17.41 0.08
N GLN A 311 11.71 17.74 0.27
CA GLN A 311 10.63 17.44 -0.69
C GLN A 311 10.53 18.56 -1.73
N TYR A 312 10.92 18.29 -2.97
CA TYR A 312 10.97 19.32 -4.01
C TYR A 312 9.58 19.74 -4.49
N GLY A 313 9.12 20.89 -4.00
CA GLY A 313 7.88 21.54 -4.42
C GLY A 313 6.65 21.26 -3.55
N LEU A 314 6.84 20.60 -2.41
CA LEU A 314 5.79 20.21 -1.45
C LEU A 314 6.02 20.93 -0.11
N SER A 315 5.00 21.57 0.47
CA SER A 315 5.07 22.09 1.84
C SER A 315 4.50 21.08 2.83
N ALA A 316 4.91 21.18 4.10
CA ALA A 316 4.13 20.59 5.17
C ALA A 316 2.79 21.34 5.37
N ASP A 317 2.70 22.63 4.98
CA ASP A 317 1.48 23.44 5.06
C ASP A 317 0.35 22.90 4.16
N ASP A 318 0.69 22.04 3.19
CA ASP A 318 -0.25 21.40 2.25
C ASP A 318 -0.82 20.06 2.79
N ILE A 319 -0.49 19.66 4.03
CA ILE A 319 -1.01 18.45 4.68
C ILE A 319 -2.46 18.66 5.12
N ASP A 320 -3.37 17.74 4.74
CA ASP A 320 -4.73 17.69 5.28
C ASP A 320 -4.70 17.27 6.77
N PRO A 321 -5.08 18.14 7.73
CA PRO A 321 -5.06 17.82 9.15
C PRO A 321 -6.14 16.82 9.56
N GLU A 322 -7.28 16.76 8.85
CA GLU A 322 -8.36 15.80 9.09
C GLU A 322 -8.00 14.39 8.57
N SER A 323 -7.03 14.29 7.65
CA SER A 323 -6.47 13.02 7.18
C SER A 323 -5.60 12.28 8.20
N VAL A 324 -5.12 12.95 9.26
CA VAL A 324 -4.03 12.41 10.11
C VAL A 324 -4.49 11.23 10.97
N ARG A 325 -3.75 10.12 10.90
CA ARG A 325 -4.01 8.84 11.56
C ARG A 325 -2.77 8.28 12.26
N ILE A 326 -3.00 7.40 13.22
CA ILE A 326 -1.97 6.52 13.80
C ILE A 326 -2.53 5.11 14.01
N ALA A 327 -1.76 4.09 13.64
CA ALA A 327 -2.15 2.68 13.70
C ALA A 327 -0.97 1.79 14.13
N PRO A 328 -1.18 0.55 14.61
CA PRO A 328 -0.13 -0.44 14.79
C PRO A 328 0.71 -0.63 13.53
N TYR A 329 1.97 -1.01 13.69
CA TYR A 329 2.84 -1.27 12.53
C TYR A 329 2.25 -2.34 11.60
N SER A 330 2.27 -2.04 10.31
CA SER A 330 1.91 -2.92 9.19
C SER A 330 3.08 -2.94 8.21
N SER A 331 3.29 -4.05 7.52
CA SER A 331 4.30 -4.16 6.46
C SER A 331 4.05 -3.19 5.31
N PHE A 332 2.82 -2.69 5.14
CA PHE A 332 2.46 -1.72 4.12
C PHE A 332 2.26 -0.32 4.69
N GLY A 333 2.97 0.65 4.11
CA GLY A 333 2.97 2.06 4.49
C GLY A 333 2.45 2.97 3.36
N PRO A 334 1.41 3.80 3.59
CA PRO A 334 0.59 3.86 4.81
C PRO A 334 -0.29 2.60 4.96
N PRO A 335 -0.85 2.34 6.15
CA PRO A 335 -1.84 1.28 6.35
C PRO A 335 -3.01 1.40 5.38
N ILE A 336 -3.34 0.28 4.75
CA ILE A 336 -4.41 0.14 3.76
C ILE A 336 -5.77 0.16 4.47
N PRO A 337 -6.67 1.13 4.20
CA PRO A 337 -8.02 1.08 4.74
C PRO A 337 -8.76 -0.17 4.26
N GLY A 338 -9.59 -0.74 5.14
CA GLY A 338 -10.29 -2.00 4.92
C GLY A 338 -9.56 -3.25 5.44
N THR A 339 -8.22 -3.25 5.54
CA THR A 339 -7.45 -4.45 5.95
C THR A 339 -7.09 -4.52 7.45
N GLY A 340 -7.60 -3.57 8.23
CA GLY A 340 -7.69 -3.62 9.69
C GLY A 340 -9.08 -3.22 10.19
N ASP A 341 -9.42 -3.58 11.44
CA ASP A 341 -10.66 -3.11 12.07
C ASP A 341 -10.56 -1.57 12.24
N PRO A 342 -11.61 -0.76 11.96
CA PRO A 342 -11.57 0.69 12.18
C PRO A 342 -11.24 1.10 13.64
N SER A 343 -11.39 0.17 14.61
CA SER A 343 -10.95 0.36 15.99
C SER A 343 -9.45 0.13 16.25
N ASP A 344 -8.71 -0.46 15.31
CA ASP A 344 -7.23 -0.55 15.30
C ASP A 344 -6.56 0.75 14.82
N VAL A 345 -7.32 1.79 14.42
CA VAL A 345 -6.79 3.11 14.08
C VAL A 345 -7.19 4.14 15.14
N ALA A 346 -6.36 5.16 15.34
CA ALA A 346 -6.69 6.38 16.08
C ALA A 346 -6.58 7.59 15.15
N LEU A 347 -7.50 8.55 15.30
CA LEU A 347 -7.51 9.80 14.55
C LEU A 347 -6.85 10.89 15.42
N ALA A 348 -6.24 11.89 14.77
CA ALA A 348 -5.87 13.10 15.47
C ALA A 348 -7.12 13.77 16.09
N GLU A 349 -7.01 14.25 17.33
CA GLU A 349 -8.01 15.13 17.97
C GLU A 349 -7.78 16.59 17.58
N ASP A 350 -6.53 16.93 17.33
CA ASP A 350 -6.04 18.23 16.85
C ASP A 350 -4.79 17.97 16.01
N ALA A 351 -4.61 18.69 14.91
CA ALA A 351 -3.49 18.58 14.00
C ALA A 351 -3.19 19.95 13.39
N SER A 352 -1.94 20.41 13.51
CA SER A 352 -1.55 21.75 13.08
C SER A 352 -0.13 21.75 12.52
N VAL A 353 0.08 22.56 11.48
CA VAL A 353 1.38 22.74 10.83
C VAL A 353 2.00 24.07 11.26
N SER A 354 3.33 24.10 11.40
CA SER A 354 4.08 25.31 11.78
C SER A 354 5.44 25.37 11.07
N GLY A 355 5.43 25.66 9.77
CA GLY A 355 6.60 25.52 8.90
C GLY A 355 6.79 24.05 8.51
N ASP A 356 8.04 23.59 8.41
CA ASP A 356 8.37 22.24 7.91
C ASP A 356 8.01 21.07 8.88
N ALA A 357 7.08 21.31 9.82
CA ALA A 357 6.71 20.41 10.89
C ALA A 357 5.19 20.39 11.13
N LEU A 358 4.63 19.17 11.15
CA LEU A 358 3.28 18.86 11.62
C LEU A 358 3.33 18.48 13.12
N GLU A 359 2.41 18.97 13.93
CA GLU A 359 2.16 18.51 15.31
C GLU A 359 0.72 18.01 15.43
N ALA A 360 0.55 16.75 15.85
CA ALA A 360 -0.75 16.09 15.98
C ALA A 360 -0.95 15.49 17.39
N GLU A 361 -2.07 15.82 18.05
CA GLU A 361 -2.45 15.27 19.35
C GLU A 361 -3.49 14.14 19.20
N PHE A 362 -3.27 13.02 19.87
CA PHE A 362 -4.13 11.84 19.80
C PHE A 362 -4.84 11.55 21.13
N VAL A 363 -6.10 11.10 21.05
CA VAL A 363 -6.95 10.84 22.21
C VAL A 363 -6.38 9.67 23.04
N PRO A 364 -6.14 9.86 24.36
CA PRO A 364 -5.53 8.83 25.23
C PRO A 364 -6.22 7.46 25.15
N GLY A 365 -7.55 7.46 25.04
CA GLY A 365 -8.38 6.25 25.00
C GLY A 365 -8.31 5.48 23.68
N GLN A 366 -8.01 6.14 22.56
CA GLN A 366 -7.80 5.45 21.28
C GLN A 366 -6.39 4.81 21.26
N ILE A 367 -5.35 5.56 21.64
CA ILE A 367 -3.97 5.06 21.72
C ILE A 367 -3.84 3.85 22.67
N GLN A 368 -4.58 3.84 23.79
CA GLN A 368 -4.62 2.70 24.72
C GLN A 368 -5.17 1.38 24.12
N ARG A 369 -5.83 1.42 22.96
CA ARG A 369 -6.22 0.21 22.22
C ARG A 369 -5.03 -0.36 21.42
N LEU A 370 -4.21 0.53 20.84
CA LEU A 370 -3.10 0.17 19.97
C LEU A 370 -1.94 -0.45 20.76
N VAL A 371 -1.62 0.14 21.92
CA VAL A 371 -0.43 -0.22 22.71
C VAL A 371 -0.68 -1.47 23.55
N ARG A 372 0.11 -2.53 23.30
CA ARG A 372 -0.10 -3.87 23.89
C ARG A 372 0.48 -3.99 25.31
N GLY A 373 -0.10 -3.23 26.24
CA GLY A 373 0.24 -3.21 27.66
C GLY A 373 1.45 -2.32 27.98
N ASN A 374 2.40 -2.83 28.77
CA ASN A 374 3.60 -2.07 29.20
C ASN A 374 4.80 -2.23 28.25
N ARG A 375 4.60 -2.68 27.01
CA ARG A 375 5.69 -2.83 26.01
C ARG A 375 5.70 -1.63 25.07
N PRO A 376 6.88 -1.20 24.58
CA PRO A 376 6.96 -0.43 23.35
C PRO A 376 6.12 -1.11 22.26
N THR A 377 5.40 -0.31 21.48
CA THR A 377 4.61 -0.78 20.33
C THR A 377 4.98 0.10 19.14
N THR A 378 5.53 -0.51 18.09
CA THR A 378 5.79 0.17 16.82
C THR A 378 4.47 0.53 16.15
N VAL A 379 4.39 1.74 15.63
CA VAL A 379 3.20 2.32 14.98
C VAL A 379 3.57 3.05 13.70
N LEU A 380 2.62 3.14 12.79
CA LEU A 380 2.66 4.03 11.63
C LEU A 380 1.80 5.26 11.91
N VAL A 381 2.37 6.44 11.69
CA VAL A 381 1.68 7.73 11.70
C VAL A 381 1.61 8.21 10.25
N PHE A 382 0.43 8.58 9.76
CA PHE A 382 0.21 8.77 8.32
C PHE A 382 -0.94 9.74 8.02
N GLY A 383 -1.00 10.21 6.78
CA GLY A 383 -2.03 11.11 6.26
C GLY A 383 -1.83 11.42 4.78
N GLY A 384 -2.63 12.34 4.25
CA GLY A 384 -2.58 12.83 2.87
C GLY A 384 -2.29 14.34 2.79
N PHE A 385 -2.17 14.83 1.56
CA PHE A 385 -2.04 16.25 1.25
C PHE A 385 -3.34 16.76 0.60
N GLU A 386 -3.67 18.04 0.79
CA GLU A 386 -4.82 18.68 0.15
C GLU A 386 -4.62 18.76 -1.37
N ASP A 387 -5.64 18.36 -2.16
CA ASP A 387 -5.66 18.36 -3.63
C ASP A 387 -4.52 17.59 -4.37
N GLU A 388 -3.55 16.98 -3.69
CA GLU A 388 -2.40 16.28 -4.29
C GLU A 388 -2.41 14.75 -4.09
N PRO A 389 -1.93 13.95 -5.06
CA PRO A 389 -1.94 12.47 -5.00
C PRO A 389 -0.77 11.91 -4.17
N TYR A 390 -0.41 12.59 -3.09
CA TYR A 390 0.68 12.23 -2.21
C TYR A 390 0.15 11.87 -0.82
N ARG A 391 0.94 11.07 -0.10
CA ARG A 391 0.71 10.73 1.31
C ARG A 391 2.02 10.82 2.07
N PHE A 392 1.95 10.86 3.39
CA PHE A 392 3.13 10.71 4.25
C PHE A 392 3.01 9.48 5.14
N VAL A 393 4.16 8.92 5.53
CA VAL A 393 4.25 7.90 6.57
C VAL A 393 5.50 8.11 7.43
N GLY A 394 5.35 7.95 8.74
CA GLY A 394 6.43 7.92 9.71
C GLY A 394 6.30 6.74 10.66
N VAL A 395 7.42 6.09 10.97
CA VAL A 395 7.48 4.93 11.88
C VAL A 395 7.91 5.38 13.28
N ALA A 396 7.11 5.09 14.30
CA ALA A 396 7.41 5.49 15.69
C ALA A 396 7.29 4.33 16.69
N GLU A 397 7.90 4.47 17.86
CA GLU A 397 7.60 3.65 19.04
C GLU A 397 6.72 4.41 20.04
N LEU A 398 5.63 3.79 20.51
CA LEU A 398 4.84 4.28 21.64
C LEU A 398 5.23 3.58 22.94
N GLU A 399 5.60 4.34 23.97
CA GLU A 399 5.77 3.80 25.33
C GLU A 399 4.43 3.31 25.91
N GLY A 400 4.40 2.08 26.42
CA GLY A 400 3.30 1.60 27.26
C GLY A 400 3.17 2.39 28.57
N PRO A 401 1.95 2.61 29.10
CA PRO A 401 1.67 3.52 30.23
C PRO A 401 2.28 3.14 31.60
N GLY A 402 3.11 2.09 31.65
CA GLY A 402 3.87 1.66 32.82
C GLY A 402 5.35 1.37 32.56
N GLY A 403 5.95 1.92 31.49
CA GLY A 403 7.34 1.67 31.12
C GLY A 403 8.42 2.44 31.92
N GLY A 404 8.06 3.55 32.56
CA GLY A 404 9.01 4.42 33.27
C GLY A 404 9.35 3.99 34.71
N ASN A 405 10.65 3.92 35.02
CA ASN A 405 11.18 3.94 36.40
C ASN A 405 11.11 5.35 37.02
#